data_AF-A0A424YCG8-F1
#
_entry.id   AF-A0A424YCG8-F1
#
_cell.length_a   1.000
_cell.length_b   1.000
_cell.length_c   1.000
_cell.angle_alpha   90.00
_cell.angle_beta   90.00
_cell.angle_gamma   90.00
#
_symmetry.space_group_name_H-M   'P 1'
#
loop_
_entity.id
_entity.type
_entity.pdbx_description
1 polymer ?
#
loop_
_entity_poly.entity_id
_entity_poly.type
_entity_poly.pdbx_seq_one_letter_code
_entity_poly.pdbx_strand_id
1 'polypeptide(L)'
;MSKTADQLSPEELEHFRKALIKRVKEKNGELAKRYSKAKEIAEKIAQELYNNFDAKEVILFGSAAKGEYFNKWSDIDLAAVGIPDHRFYAAVAFVTGYSDEFKIDLVDPDECSSGMKKSIFEEGIRL
;
A
#
# COMPACT_ATOMS: atom_id res chain seq x y z
N MET A 1 -15.43 -26.29 -26.46
CA MET A 1 -14.04 -25.81 -26.37
C MET A 1 -14.05 -24.29 -26.44
N SER A 2 -13.24 -23.59 -25.64
CA SER A 2 -13.10 -22.14 -25.73
C SER A 2 -12.39 -21.78 -27.04
N LYS A 3 -12.93 -20.83 -27.80
CA LYS A 3 -12.27 -20.27 -28.99
C LYS A 3 -11.03 -19.48 -28.58
N THR A 4 -9.93 -19.64 -29.30
CA THR A 4 -8.73 -18.79 -29.18
C THR A 4 -8.87 -17.54 -30.05
N ALA A 5 -8.00 -16.54 -29.85
CA ALA A 5 -8.15 -15.23 -30.48
C ALA A 5 -8.15 -15.28 -32.03
N ASP A 6 -7.47 -16.27 -32.61
CA ASP A 6 -7.40 -16.59 -34.04
C ASP A 6 -8.66 -17.26 -34.60
N GLN A 7 -9.54 -17.77 -33.74
CA GLN A 7 -10.78 -18.46 -34.10
C GLN A 7 -12.04 -17.57 -33.96
N LEU A 8 -11.86 -16.32 -33.54
CA LEU A 8 -12.95 -15.37 -33.35
C LEU A 8 -13.27 -14.64 -34.66
N SER A 9 -14.54 -14.48 -34.96
CA SER A 9 -14.97 -13.59 -36.04
C SER A 9 -14.63 -12.13 -35.71
N PRO A 10 -14.60 -11.22 -36.70
CA PRO A 10 -14.42 -9.79 -36.45
C PRO A 10 -15.43 -9.20 -35.44
N GLU A 11 -16.68 -9.68 -35.45
CA GLU A 11 -17.73 -9.25 -34.53
C GLU A 11 -17.49 -9.77 -33.10
N GLU A 12 -17.06 -11.04 -32.98
CA GLU A 12 -16.70 -11.65 -31.69
C GLU A 12 -15.45 -10.98 -31.09
N LEU A 13 -14.46 -10.63 -31.94
CA LEU A 13 -13.28 -9.86 -31.55
C LEU A 13 -13.64 -8.47 -31.02
N GLU A 14 -14.54 -7.76 -31.69
CA GLU A 14 -14.97 -6.43 -31.24
C GLU A 14 -15.77 -6.48 -29.94
N HIS A 15 -16.64 -7.48 -29.77
CA HIS A 15 -17.33 -7.72 -28.52
C HIS A 15 -16.34 -8.01 -27.37
N PHE A 16 -15.37 -8.89 -27.63
CA PHE A 16 -14.31 -9.22 -26.68
C PHE A 16 -13.47 -7.99 -26.32
N ARG A 17 -13.09 -7.16 -27.30
CA ARG A 17 -12.34 -5.92 -27.10
C ARG A 17 -13.09 -4.94 -26.19
N LYS A 18 -14.39 -4.73 -26.44
CA LYS A 18 -15.24 -3.86 -25.58
C LYS A 18 -15.30 -4.39 -24.14
N ALA A 19 -15.48 -5.69 -23.97
CA ALA A 19 -15.50 -6.32 -22.65
C ALA A 19 -14.14 -6.18 -21.92
N LEU A 20 -13.03 -6.35 -22.63
CA LEU A 20 -11.69 -6.13 -22.08
C LEU A 20 -11.47 -4.68 -21.63
N ILE A 21 -11.80 -3.70 -22.49
CA ILE A 21 -11.67 -2.28 -22.16
C ILE A 21 -12.48 -1.94 -20.91
N LYS A 22 -13.71 -2.42 -20.82
CA LYS A 22 -14.57 -2.24 -19.64
C LYS A 22 -13.93 -2.81 -18.38
N ARG A 23 -13.46 -4.07 -18.43
CA ARG A 23 -12.79 -4.73 -17.29
C ARG A 23 -11.52 -4.02 -16.84
N VAL A 24 -10.70 -3.54 -17.79
CA VAL A 24 -9.49 -2.78 -17.47
C VAL A 24 -9.85 -1.47 -16.78
N LYS A 25 -10.85 -0.75 -17.29
CA LYS A 25 -11.32 0.50 -16.68
C LYS A 25 -11.86 0.28 -15.25
N GLU A 26 -12.67 -0.76 -15.05
CA GLU A 26 -13.21 -1.13 -13.75
C GLU A 26 -12.09 -1.48 -12.77
N LYS A 27 -11.16 -2.36 -13.15
CA LYS A 27 -9.98 -2.72 -12.33
C LYS A 27 -9.13 -1.51 -11.97
N ASN A 28 -8.88 -0.61 -12.92
CA ASN A 28 -8.11 0.62 -12.65
C ASN A 28 -8.85 1.53 -11.66
N GLY A 29 -10.18 1.61 -11.75
CA GLY A 29 -11.00 2.36 -10.80
C GLY A 29 -10.99 1.76 -9.40
N GLU A 30 -11.08 0.44 -9.28
CA GLU A 30 -10.97 -0.29 -8.00
C GLU A 30 -9.58 -0.12 -7.39
N LEU A 31 -8.52 -0.23 -8.20
CA LEU A 31 -7.16 -0.04 -7.74
C LEU A 31 -6.92 1.39 -7.24
N ALA A 32 -7.42 2.40 -7.96
CA ALA A 32 -7.32 3.80 -7.53
C ALA A 32 -8.03 4.05 -6.20
N LYS A 33 -9.21 3.45 -6.00
CA LYS A 33 -9.94 3.51 -4.72
C LYS A 33 -9.16 2.84 -3.59
N ARG A 34 -8.65 1.62 -3.83
CA ARG A 34 -7.82 0.89 -2.86
C ARG A 34 -6.58 1.70 -2.48
N TYR A 35 -5.91 2.29 -3.46
CA TYR A 35 -4.73 3.12 -3.23
C TYR A 35 -5.05 4.37 -2.39
N SER A 36 -6.14 5.08 -2.71
CA SER A 36 -6.60 6.20 -1.89
C SER A 36 -6.93 5.77 -0.46
N LYS A 37 -7.52 4.58 -0.29
CA LYS A 37 -7.87 4.04 1.02
C LYS A 37 -6.63 3.70 1.84
N ALA A 38 -5.62 3.10 1.21
CA ALA A 38 -4.35 2.79 1.83
C ALA A 38 -3.68 4.05 2.42
N LYS A 39 -3.68 5.16 1.66
CA LYS A 39 -3.14 6.44 2.15
C LYS A 39 -3.93 7.02 3.31
N GLU A 40 -5.27 7.02 3.21
CA GLU A 40 -6.13 7.47 4.30
C GLU A 40 -5.89 6.68 5.59
N ILE A 41 -5.72 5.35 5.49
CA ILE A 41 -5.39 4.49 6.62
C ILE A 41 -4.00 4.83 7.18
N ALA A 42 -3.01 4.97 6.31
CA ALA A 42 -1.65 5.33 6.71
C ALA A 42 -1.60 6.66 7.48
N GLU A 43 -2.29 7.69 6.99
CA GLU A 43 -2.42 8.99 7.68
C GLU A 43 -3.06 8.86 9.06
N LYS A 44 -4.14 8.07 9.18
CA LYS A 44 -4.79 7.84 10.48
C LYS A 44 -3.88 7.12 11.47
N ILE A 45 -3.18 6.09 11.01
CA ILE A 45 -2.21 5.37 11.83
C ILE A 45 -1.08 6.29 12.26
N ALA A 46 -0.58 7.15 11.37
CA ALA A 46 0.46 8.12 11.72
C ALA A 46 0.01 9.03 12.87
N GLN A 47 -1.23 9.55 12.84
CA GLN A 47 -1.78 10.35 13.93
C GLN A 47 -1.82 9.58 15.26
N GLU A 48 -2.19 8.31 15.23
CA GLU A 48 -2.21 7.45 16.42
C GLU A 48 -0.79 7.17 16.95
N LEU A 49 0.19 6.96 16.07
CA LEU A 49 1.59 6.80 16.42
C LEU A 49 2.17 8.07 17.07
N TYR A 50 1.83 9.25 16.55
CA TYR A 50 2.23 10.53 17.15
C TYR A 50 1.60 10.73 18.54
N ASN A 51 0.29 10.49 18.67
CA ASN A 51 -0.45 10.83 19.88
C ASN A 51 -0.26 9.83 21.02
N ASN A 52 -0.14 8.53 20.69
CA ASN A 52 -0.21 7.45 21.68
C ASN A 52 1.10 6.67 21.86
N PHE A 53 2.03 6.79 20.91
CA PHE A 53 3.30 6.04 20.90
C PHE A 53 4.55 6.92 20.85
N ASP A 54 4.38 8.24 21.01
CA ASP A 54 5.47 9.24 21.10
C ASP A 54 6.34 9.37 19.85
N ALA A 55 5.90 8.82 18.71
CA ALA A 55 6.60 8.92 17.43
C ALA A 55 6.95 10.38 17.12
N LYS A 56 8.10 10.59 16.49
CA LYS A 56 8.59 11.92 16.07
C LYS A 56 8.45 12.15 14.58
N GLU A 57 8.53 11.08 13.81
CA GLU A 57 8.31 11.08 12.37
C GLU A 57 7.69 9.75 11.98
N VAL A 58 6.66 9.79 11.13
CA VAL A 58 6.07 8.61 10.50
C VAL A 58 6.18 8.77 8.99
N ILE A 59 6.70 7.72 8.34
CA ILE A 59 6.99 7.72 6.91
C ILE A 59 6.29 6.53 6.28
N LEU A 60 5.44 6.80 5.30
CA LEU A 60 4.92 5.78 4.38
C LEU A 60 6.00 5.46 3.36
N PHE A 61 6.36 4.20 3.23
CA PHE A 61 7.32 3.75 2.21
C PHE A 61 6.75 2.57 1.41
N GLY A 62 7.60 1.94 0.60
CA GLY A 62 7.20 0.79 -0.20
C GLY A 62 6.21 1.12 -1.30
N SER A 63 5.37 0.15 -1.66
CA SER A 63 4.47 0.28 -2.81
C SER A 63 3.37 1.32 -2.60
N ALA A 64 2.94 1.55 -1.36
CA ALA A 64 1.92 2.56 -1.02
C ALA A 64 2.45 4.00 -1.10
N ALA A 65 3.76 4.21 -0.98
CA ALA A 65 4.40 5.50 -1.27
C ALA A 65 4.54 5.73 -2.78
N LYS A 66 4.83 4.67 -3.54
CA LYS A 66 5.08 4.72 -4.99
C LYS A 66 3.95 4.07 -5.78
N GLY A 67 2.94 4.88 -6.13
CA GLY A 67 1.71 4.40 -6.79
C GLY A 67 1.89 3.56 -8.05
N GLU A 68 3.02 3.67 -8.76
CA GLU A 68 3.35 2.80 -9.90
C GLU A 68 3.59 1.33 -9.53
N TYR A 69 4.02 1.05 -8.29
CA TYR A 69 4.23 -0.31 -7.77
C TYR A 69 3.02 -0.81 -6.97
N PHE A 70 2.05 0.05 -6.67
CA PHE A 70 0.87 -0.33 -5.90
C PHE A 70 -0.07 -1.22 -6.71
N ASN A 71 -0.47 -2.34 -6.13
CA ASN A 71 -1.39 -3.29 -6.75
C ASN A 71 -2.42 -3.80 -5.74
N LYS A 72 -3.34 -4.67 -6.20
CA LYS A 72 -4.43 -5.17 -5.36
C LYS A 72 -3.99 -5.98 -4.13
N TRP A 73 -2.74 -6.44 -4.10
CA TRP A 73 -2.15 -7.22 -3.01
C TRP A 73 -1.15 -6.42 -2.17
N SER A 74 -0.95 -5.15 -2.51
CA SER A 74 -0.07 -4.27 -1.74
C SER A 74 -0.54 -4.13 -0.30
N ASP A 75 0.46 -4.14 0.59
CA ASP A 75 0.44 -3.76 2.00
C ASP A 75 0.63 -2.25 2.17
N ILE A 76 0.61 -1.83 3.43
CA ILE A 76 0.94 -0.48 3.88
C ILE A 76 2.19 -0.59 4.76
N ASP A 77 3.32 -0.08 4.27
CA ASP A 77 4.59 -0.09 4.99
C ASP A 77 4.85 1.25 5.68
N LEU A 78 4.95 1.24 7.01
CA LEU A 78 5.21 2.42 7.82
C LEU A 78 6.55 2.30 8.55
N ALA A 79 7.29 3.39 8.54
CA ALA A 79 8.48 3.60 9.35
C ALA A 79 8.17 4.65 10.41
N ALA A 80 8.50 4.40 11.67
CA ALA A 80 8.32 5.37 12.75
C ALA A 80 9.63 5.62 13.49
N VAL A 81 10.02 6.89 13.57
CA VAL A 81 11.23 7.34 14.27
C VAL A 81 10.86 7.82 15.67
N GLY A 82 11.65 7.44 16.67
CA GLY A 82 11.58 8.00 18.01
C GLY A 82 10.48 7.44 18.91
N ILE A 83 9.84 6.33 18.51
CA ILE A 83 9.04 5.52 19.42
C ILE A 83 10.00 4.88 20.44
N PRO A 84 9.80 5.05 21.76
CA PRO A 84 10.65 4.40 22.75
C PRO A 84 10.58 2.87 22.65
N ASP A 85 11.71 2.17 22.83
CA ASP A 85 11.82 0.70 22.70
C ASP A 85 10.74 -0.05 23.49
N HIS A 86 10.46 0.40 24.72
CA HIS A 86 9.48 -0.22 25.61
C HIS A 86 8.02 -0.09 25.12
N ARG A 87 7.75 0.78 24.13
CA ARG A 87 6.44 0.97 23.49
C ARG A 87 6.41 0.43 22.06
N PHE A 88 7.56 0.13 21.45
CA PHE A 88 7.64 -0.23 20.03
C PHE A 88 6.78 -1.46 19.67
N TYR A 89 6.88 -2.55 20.44
CA TYR A 89 6.05 -3.73 20.17
C TYR A 89 4.56 -3.50 20.39
N ALA A 90 4.17 -2.60 21.30
CA ALA A 90 2.78 -2.20 21.45
C ALA A 90 2.29 -1.39 20.23
N ALA A 91 3.15 -0.53 19.67
CA ALA A 91 2.87 0.18 18.42
C ALA A 91 2.70 -0.80 17.26
N VAL A 92 3.60 -1.79 17.13
CA VAL A 92 3.50 -2.84 16.10
C VAL A 92 2.17 -3.60 16.23
N ALA A 93 1.77 -4.00 17.44
CA ALA A 93 0.51 -4.70 17.67
C ALA A 93 -0.71 -3.84 17.29
N PHE A 94 -0.67 -2.55 17.62
CA PHE A 94 -1.71 -1.60 17.22
C PHE A 94 -1.81 -1.47 15.69
N VAL A 95 -0.68 -1.25 15.02
CA VAL A 95 -0.62 -1.05 13.57
C VAL A 95 -1.06 -2.30 12.81
N THR A 96 -0.52 -3.46 13.16
CA THR A 96 -0.84 -4.74 12.50
C THR A 96 -2.28 -5.17 12.74
N GLY A 97 -2.91 -4.72 13.84
CA GLY A 97 -4.32 -4.96 14.15
C GLY A 97 -5.29 -3.88 13.67
N TYR A 98 -4.83 -2.84 12.97
CA TYR A 98 -5.66 -1.67 12.65
C TYR A 98 -6.70 -1.94 11.56
N SER A 99 -6.42 -2.84 10.62
CA SER A 99 -7.27 -3.09 9.45
C SER A 99 -7.37 -4.58 9.12
N ASP A 100 -8.60 -5.06 8.88
CA ASP A 100 -8.84 -6.39 8.31
C ASP A 100 -8.65 -6.43 6.78
N GLU A 101 -8.57 -5.27 6.11
CA GLU A 101 -8.48 -5.15 4.65
C GLU A 101 -7.03 -5.02 4.14
N PHE A 102 -6.16 -4.43 4.95
CA PHE A 102 -4.76 -4.21 4.62
C PHE A 102 -3.88 -4.88 5.65
N LYS A 103 -2.85 -5.60 5.16
CA LYS A 103 -1.68 -5.89 5.98
C LYS A 103 -0.91 -4.58 6.14
N ILE A 104 -0.54 -4.26 7.38
CA ILE A 104 0.16 -3.04 7.72
C ILE A 104 1.37 -3.40 8.56
N ASP A 105 2.55 -3.04 8.07
CA ASP A 105 3.83 -3.34 8.72
C ASP A 105 4.41 -2.05 9.29
N LEU A 106 4.96 -2.13 10.52
CA LEU A 106 5.66 -1.03 11.18
C LEU A 106 7.12 -1.42 11.43
N VAL A 107 8.05 -0.56 11.03
CA VAL A 107 9.48 -0.75 11.25
C VAL A 107 10.10 0.42 12.00
N ASP A 108 11.17 0.14 12.74
CA ASP A 108 12.10 1.15 13.24
C ASP A 108 13.19 1.35 12.18
N PRO A 109 13.33 2.56 11.58
CA PRO A 109 14.38 2.84 10.60
C PRO A 109 15.81 2.65 11.12
N ASP A 110 16.04 2.73 12.44
CA ASP A 110 17.37 2.57 13.03
C ASP A 110 17.83 1.10 13.05
N GLU A 111 16.89 0.16 13.13
CA GLU A 111 17.12 -1.29 13.08
C GLU A 111 17.11 -1.86 11.64
N CYS A 112 16.82 -1.02 10.65
CA CYS A 112 16.78 -1.42 9.25
C CYS A 112 18.19 -1.49 8.62
N SER A 113 18.34 -2.32 7.58
CA SER A 113 19.55 -2.31 6.74
C SER A 113 19.77 -0.92 6.13
N SER A 114 21.03 -0.56 5.88
CA SER A 114 21.39 0.75 5.30
C SER A 114 20.67 1.06 3.99
N GLY A 115 20.46 0.05 3.13
CA GLY A 115 19.71 0.20 1.89
C GLY A 115 18.22 0.48 2.12
N MET A 116 17.59 -0.22 3.06
CA MET A 116 16.19 0.00 3.41
C MET A 116 15.99 1.35 4.08
N LYS A 117 16.85 1.71 5.04
CA LYS A 117 16.85 3.04 5.68
C LYS A 117 16.95 4.15 4.64
N LYS A 118 17.85 4.02 3.66
CA LYS A 118 17.98 4.97 2.56
C LYS A 118 16.67 5.08 1.75
N SER A 119 16.06 3.95 1.36
CA SER A 119 14.79 3.95 0.62
C SER A 119 13.66 4.62 1.42
N ILE A 120 13.56 4.35 2.73
CA ILE A 120 12.57 4.98 3.62
C ILE A 120 12.72 6.51 3.59
N PHE A 121 13.92 7.04 3.84
CA PHE A 121 14.10 8.49 3.99
C PHE A 121 14.17 9.25 2.65
N GLU A 122 14.64 8.65 1.58
CA GLU A 122 14.76 9.32 0.27
C GLU A 122 13.51 9.20 -0.59
N GLU A 123 12.78 8.08 -0.48
CA GLU A 123 11.67 7.76 -1.38
C GLU A 123 10.31 7.70 -0.68
N GLY A 124 10.30 7.69 0.65
CA GLY A 124 9.09 7.68 1.46
C GLY A 124 8.37 9.02 1.50
N ILE A 125 7.10 8.97 1.91
CA ILE A 125 6.24 10.13 2.10
C ILE A 125 6.08 10.35 3.61
N ARG A 126 6.46 11.53 4.08
CA ARG A 126 6.21 11.96 5.47
C ARG A 126 4.72 12.20 5.68
N LEU A 127 4.16 11.60 6.73
CA LEU A 127 2.74 11.67 7.09
C LEU A 127 2.47 12.58 8.28
#